data_AF-A0A453G2I7-F1
#
_entry.id   AF-A0A453G2I7-F1
#
_cell.length_a   1.000
_cell.length_b   1.000
_cell.length_c   1.000
_cell.angle_alpha   90.00
_cell.angle_beta   90.00
_cell.angle_gamma   90.00
#
_symmetry.space_group_name_H-M   'P 1'
#
loop_
_entity.id
_entity.type
_entity.pdbx_description
1 polymer ?
#
loop_
_entity_poly.entity_id
_entity_poly.type
_entity_poly.pdbx_seq_one_letter_code
_entity_poly.pdbx_strand_id
1 'polypeptide(L)'
;MTKARRLGVPTPVLYAVDPLPHTLTFEYVDGLCVKDILLGFGSNGINEERLNDIATQIGNAVGKLHDGGLVHGDLTTSNMMIKNSTNQLVLIDFGLSFTSTIPEDKAVDLYVLERALISMHSSCGDVMEKILAAYRKASRQWCATTNKLAQVRQRGRKRTMVG
;
A
#
# COMPACT_ATOMS: atom_id res chain seq x y z
N MET A 1 -3.25 -3.08 -12.97
CA MET A 1 -1.77 -3.27 -13.06
C MET A 1 -1.09 -2.43 -14.15
N THR A 2 -1.43 -2.55 -15.44
CA THR A 2 -0.78 -1.78 -16.54
C THR A 2 -0.82 -0.26 -16.33
N LYS A 3 -1.94 0.28 -15.82
CA LYS A 3 -2.06 1.70 -15.47
C LYS A 3 -1.09 2.10 -14.35
N ALA A 4 -1.00 1.31 -13.28
CA ALA A 4 -0.03 1.53 -12.19
C ALA A 4 1.41 1.59 -12.72
N ARG A 5 1.79 0.64 -13.57
CA ARG A 5 3.11 0.61 -14.21
C ARG A 5 3.40 1.88 -15.02
N ARG A 6 2.43 2.37 -15.81
CA ARG A 6 2.54 3.64 -16.55
C ARG A 6 2.70 4.88 -15.65
N LEU A 7 2.24 4.81 -14.40
CA LEU A 7 2.41 5.85 -13.39
C LEU A 7 3.77 5.77 -12.67
N GLY A 8 4.65 4.84 -13.09
CA GLY A 8 5.95 4.63 -12.46
C GLY A 8 5.86 3.92 -11.12
N VAL A 9 4.79 3.15 -10.89
CA VAL A 9 4.63 2.27 -9.74
C VAL A 9 5.04 0.85 -10.15
N PRO A 10 6.08 0.27 -9.53
CA PRO A 10 6.51 -1.09 -9.85
C PRO A 10 5.40 -2.10 -9.54
N THR A 11 5.13 -2.95 -10.51
CA THR A 11 4.15 -4.05 -10.46
C THR A 11 4.71 -5.22 -11.28
N PRO A 12 4.31 -6.48 -11.05
CA PRO A 12 4.74 -7.60 -11.88
C PRO A 12 4.38 -7.40 -13.36
N VAL A 13 5.20 -7.89 -14.30
CA VAL A 13 4.79 -7.97 -15.72
C VAL A 13 3.65 -8.98 -15.82
N LEU A 14 2.58 -8.67 -16.55
CA LEU A 14 1.58 -9.67 -16.95
C LEU A 14 2.04 -10.30 -18.26
N TYR A 15 2.42 -11.58 -18.24
CA TYR A 15 2.88 -12.32 -19.42
C TYR A 15 1.72 -12.90 -20.23
N ALA A 16 0.70 -13.43 -19.57
CA ALA A 16 -0.43 -14.05 -20.25
C ALA A 16 -1.74 -13.92 -19.47
N VAL A 17 -2.84 -13.82 -20.21
CA VAL A 17 -4.21 -13.88 -19.71
C VAL A 17 -4.92 -14.99 -20.47
N ASP A 18 -5.36 -16.02 -19.77
CA ASP A 18 -6.17 -17.08 -20.35
C ASP A 18 -7.58 -17.05 -19.75
N PRO A 19 -8.60 -16.59 -20.51
CA PRO A 19 -9.95 -16.45 -20.01
C PRO A 19 -10.68 -17.79 -19.87
N LEU A 20 -10.21 -18.89 -20.49
CA LEU A 20 -10.87 -20.20 -20.42
C LEU A 20 -10.64 -20.91 -19.07
N PRO A 21 -9.40 -21.12 -18.60
CA PRO A 21 -9.12 -21.62 -17.26
C PRO A 21 -9.07 -20.48 -16.21
N HIS A 22 -9.43 -19.24 -16.57
CA HIS A 22 -9.36 -18.07 -15.70
C HIS A 22 -7.98 -17.84 -15.05
N THR A 23 -6.91 -18.01 -15.84
CA THR A 23 -5.53 -17.96 -15.35
C THR A 23 -4.81 -16.69 -15.78
N LEU A 24 -4.05 -16.11 -14.87
CA LEU A 24 -3.15 -14.98 -15.13
C LEU A 24 -1.72 -15.40 -14.83
N THR A 25 -0.81 -15.20 -15.78
CA THR A 25 0.62 -15.50 -15.60
C THR A 25 1.40 -14.20 -15.44
N PHE A 26 2.11 -14.06 -14.32
CA PHE A 26 2.86 -12.86 -13.98
C PHE A 26 4.37 -13.11 -13.87
N GLU A 27 5.16 -12.05 -13.94
CA GLU A 27 6.55 -11.99 -13.47
C GLU A 27 6.62 -12.51 -12.04
N TYR A 28 7.53 -13.46 -11.80
CA TYR A 28 7.87 -13.86 -10.45
C TYR A 28 8.68 -12.76 -9.77
N VAL A 29 8.17 -12.25 -8.66
CA VAL A 29 8.87 -11.24 -7.84
C VAL A 29 9.68 -11.97 -6.78
N ASP A 30 10.99 -12.12 -7.00
CA ASP A 30 11.91 -12.64 -6.00
C ASP A 30 12.09 -11.62 -4.85
N GLY A 31 11.46 -11.89 -3.71
CA GLY A 31 11.40 -10.97 -2.59
C GLY A 31 10.50 -11.44 -1.45
N LEU A 32 10.54 -10.72 -0.33
CA LEU A 32 9.64 -10.92 0.81
C LEU A 32 8.47 -9.95 0.75
N CYS A 33 7.31 -10.37 1.25
CA CYS A 33 6.21 -9.42 1.43
C CYS A 33 6.54 -8.46 2.59
N VAL A 34 6.02 -7.23 2.52
CA VAL A 34 6.23 -6.22 3.56
C VAL A 34 5.71 -6.73 4.91
N LYS A 35 4.62 -7.50 4.91
CA LYS A 35 4.09 -8.13 6.12
C LYS A 35 5.17 -8.96 6.85
N ASP A 36 5.85 -9.86 6.15
CA ASP A 36 6.84 -10.75 6.76
C ASP A 36 8.06 -9.98 7.27
N ILE A 37 8.48 -8.93 6.53
CA ILE A 37 9.58 -8.05 6.94
C ILE A 37 9.25 -7.35 8.26
N LEU A 38 8.05 -6.79 8.37
CA LEU A 38 7.61 -6.07 9.57
C LEU A 38 7.45 -7.02 10.77
N LEU A 39 6.93 -8.23 10.58
CA LEU A 39 6.85 -9.25 11.65
C LEU A 39 8.25 -9.66 12.14
N GLY A 40 9.23 -9.74 11.23
CA GLY A 40 10.62 -10.04 11.58
C GLY A 40 11.25 -8.99 12.50
N PHE A 41 10.89 -7.71 12.38
CA PHE A 41 11.40 -6.65 13.27
C PHE A 41 10.97 -6.83 14.73
N GLY A 42 9.77 -7.38 14.98
CA GLY A 42 9.31 -7.66 16.34
C GLY A 42 10.15 -8.73 17.06
N SER A 43 10.80 -9.62 16.30
CA SER A 43 11.61 -10.71 16.85
C SER A 43 13.11 -10.39 16.93
N ASN A 44 13.63 -9.61 15.97
CA ASN A 44 15.08 -9.40 15.79
C ASN A 44 15.55 -7.97 16.13
N GLY A 45 14.64 -7.12 16.60
CA GLY A 45 14.89 -5.69 16.81
C GLY A 45 14.57 -4.87 15.54
N ILE A 46 14.15 -3.62 15.75
CA ILE A 46 13.73 -2.71 14.69
C ILE A 46 14.97 -2.13 14.00
N ASN A 47 15.13 -2.40 12.70
CA ASN A 47 16.04 -1.64 11.85
C ASN A 47 15.30 -0.38 11.34
N GLU A 48 15.47 0.73 12.06
CA GLU A 48 14.80 2.00 11.75
C GLU A 48 15.12 2.52 10.34
N GLU A 49 16.35 2.35 9.85
CA GLU A 49 16.73 2.80 8.50
C GLU A 49 15.93 2.04 7.43
N ARG A 50 15.91 0.70 7.52
CA ARG A 50 15.15 -0.14 6.60
C ARG A 50 13.64 0.12 6.69
N LEU A 51 13.14 0.35 7.91
CA LEU A 51 11.73 0.67 8.13
C LEU A 51 11.35 2.02 7.49
N ASN A 52 12.20 3.03 7.64
CA ASN A 52 12.04 4.35 7.01
C ASN A 52 12.06 4.26 5.48
N ASP A 53 12.97 3.47 4.93
CA ASP A 53 13.05 3.25 3.49
C ASP A 53 11.76 2.61 2.96
N ILE A 54 11.31 1.49 3.56
CA ILE A 54 10.07 0.82 3.17
C ILE A 54 8.86 1.76 3.28
N ALA A 55 8.72 2.48 4.39
CA ALA A 55 7.63 3.44 4.59
C ALA A 55 7.64 4.55 3.52
N THR A 56 8.83 5.03 3.15
CA THR A 56 9.00 6.04 2.11
C THR A 56 8.61 5.51 0.74
N GLN A 57 9.03 4.30 0.40
CA GLN A 57 8.66 3.65 -0.86
C GLN A 57 7.15 3.43 -0.95
N ILE A 58 6.49 3.00 0.13
CA ILE A 58 5.03 2.80 0.17
C ILE A 58 4.31 4.14 -0.05
N GLY A 59 4.65 5.17 0.73
CA GLY A 59 4.02 6.49 0.59
C GLY A 59 4.17 7.08 -0.82
N ASN A 60 5.36 6.92 -1.42
CA ASN A 60 5.63 7.36 -2.79
C ASN A 60 4.81 6.57 -3.83
N ALA A 61 4.74 5.25 -3.71
CA ALA A 61 4.00 4.39 -4.64
C ALA A 61 2.49 4.70 -4.59
N VAL A 62 1.93 4.79 -3.38
CA VAL A 62 0.51 5.10 -3.17
C VAL A 62 0.17 6.53 -3.63
N GLY A 63 1.06 7.49 -3.38
CA GLY A 63 0.92 8.87 -3.88
C GLY A 63 0.79 8.93 -5.41
N LYS A 64 1.67 8.21 -6.12
CA LYS A 64 1.62 8.10 -7.58
C LYS A 64 0.35 7.41 -8.09
N LEU A 65 -0.09 6.33 -7.43
CA LEU A 65 -1.34 5.65 -7.78
C LEU A 65 -2.53 6.61 -7.68
N HIS A 66 -2.67 7.28 -6.54
CA HIS A 66 -3.80 8.16 -6.25
C HIS A 66 -3.81 9.39 -7.16
N ASP A 67 -2.66 10.02 -7.42
CA ASP A 67 -2.56 11.14 -8.37
C ASP A 67 -2.88 10.71 -9.81
N GLY A 68 -2.56 9.47 -10.17
CA GLY A 68 -2.97 8.85 -11.44
C GLY A 68 -4.43 8.40 -11.49
N GLY A 69 -5.22 8.72 -10.46
CA GLY A 69 -6.63 8.36 -10.34
C GLY A 69 -6.85 6.85 -10.28
N LEU A 70 -5.94 6.10 -9.65
CA LEU A 70 -6.05 4.67 -9.45
C LEU A 70 -6.06 4.39 -7.94
N VAL A 71 -7.09 3.69 -7.48
CA VAL A 71 -7.24 3.19 -6.11
C VAL A 71 -6.96 1.70 -6.12
N HIS A 72 -6.20 1.19 -5.15
CA HIS A 72 -5.83 -0.22 -5.08
C HIS A 72 -7.02 -1.09 -4.66
N GLY A 73 -7.79 -0.64 -3.65
CA GLY A 73 -9.00 -1.31 -3.17
C GLY A 73 -8.75 -2.44 -2.16
N ASP A 74 -7.48 -2.84 -1.97
CA ASP A 74 -7.03 -3.82 -0.97
C ASP A 74 -5.58 -3.56 -0.57
N LEU A 75 -5.31 -2.33 -0.12
CA LEU A 75 -3.95 -1.87 0.15
C LEU A 75 -3.42 -2.42 1.49
N THR A 76 -3.09 -3.71 1.54
CA THR A 76 -2.52 -4.38 2.71
C THR A 76 -1.02 -4.63 2.56
N THR A 77 -0.32 -4.90 3.66
CA THR A 77 1.13 -5.20 3.66
C THR A 77 1.49 -6.54 3.02
N SER A 78 0.52 -7.44 2.84
CA SER A 78 0.70 -8.69 2.09
C SER A 78 0.68 -8.46 0.58
N ASN A 79 0.00 -7.41 0.10
CA ASN A 79 -0.07 -7.02 -1.32
C ASN A 79 1.11 -6.13 -1.74
N MET A 80 2.20 -6.17 -0.98
CA MET A 80 3.41 -5.39 -1.17
C MET A 80 4.62 -6.31 -1.02
N MET A 81 5.54 -6.28 -1.97
CA MET A 81 6.78 -7.06 -1.93
C MET A 81 8.01 -6.18 -2.05
N ILE A 82 9.10 -6.55 -1.38
CA ILE A 82 10.41 -5.93 -1.54
C ILE A 82 11.31 -6.88 -2.34
N LYS A 83 11.71 -6.46 -3.54
CA LYS A 83 12.62 -7.26 -4.40
C LYS A 83 13.97 -7.44 -3.73
N ASN A 84 14.45 -8.67 -3.61
CA ASN A 84 15.74 -8.99 -2.97
C ASN A 84 16.92 -8.30 -3.70
N SER A 85 16.89 -8.25 -5.02
CA SER A 85 17.98 -7.73 -5.84
C SER A 85 18.14 -6.21 -5.82
N THR A 86 17.05 -5.46 -5.59
CA THR A 86 17.04 -4.00 -5.73
C THR A 86 16.50 -3.26 -4.51
N ASN A 87 16.02 -3.99 -3.50
CA ASN A 87 15.28 -3.46 -2.36
C ASN A 87 14.08 -2.57 -2.77
N GLN A 88 13.53 -2.79 -3.97
CA GLN A 88 12.44 -1.98 -4.52
C GLN A 88 11.08 -2.55 -4.14
N LEU A 89 10.18 -1.67 -3.69
CA LEU A 89 8.78 -1.98 -3.46
C LEU A 89 8.04 -2.26 -4.77
N VAL A 90 7.34 -3.38 -4.80
CA VAL A 90 6.45 -3.81 -5.87
C VAL A 90 5.06 -4.01 -5.29
N LEU A 91 4.06 -3.35 -5.88
CA LEU A 91 2.66 -3.57 -5.53
C LEU A 91 2.11 -4.74 -6.37
N ILE A 92 1.39 -5.63 -5.71
CA ILE A 92 0.77 -6.81 -6.32
C ILE A 92 -0.74 -6.79 -6.07
N ASP A 93 -1.45 -7.72 -6.69
CA ASP A 93 -2.89 -7.91 -6.54
C ASP A 93 -3.76 -6.64 -6.75
N PHE A 94 -3.98 -6.31 -8.01
CA PHE A 94 -4.90 -5.24 -8.41
C PHE A 94 -6.33 -5.74 -8.66
N GLY A 95 -6.72 -6.89 -8.10
CA GLY A 95 -8.01 -7.54 -8.37
C GLY A 95 -9.23 -6.69 -8.00
N LEU A 96 -9.11 -5.86 -6.96
CA LEU A 96 -10.16 -4.94 -6.50
C LEU A 96 -9.90 -3.47 -6.89
N SER A 97 -8.90 -3.23 -7.74
CA SER A 97 -8.50 -1.87 -8.11
C SER A 97 -9.50 -1.22 -9.07
N PHE A 98 -9.69 0.09 -8.93
CA PHE A 98 -10.59 0.86 -9.77
C PHE A 98 -10.09 2.27 -10.00
N THR A 99 -10.57 2.90 -11.07
CA THR A 99 -10.24 4.30 -11.36
C THR A 99 -11.17 5.22 -10.57
N SER A 100 -10.59 6.10 -9.76
CA SER A 100 -11.34 7.12 -9.04
C SER A 100 -10.51 8.38 -8.82
N THR A 101 -11.14 9.54 -9.00
CA THR A 101 -10.59 10.85 -8.65
C THR A 101 -11.08 11.34 -7.29
N ILE A 102 -12.02 10.62 -6.67
CA ILE A 102 -12.71 11.03 -5.45
C ILE A 102 -11.75 10.90 -4.24
N PRO A 103 -11.57 11.97 -3.43
CA PRO A 103 -10.70 11.91 -2.25
C PRO A 103 -11.14 10.91 -1.18
N GLU A 104 -12.44 10.60 -1.07
CA GLU A 104 -12.97 9.58 -0.16
C GLU A 104 -12.44 8.19 -0.48
N ASP A 105 -12.45 7.76 -1.74
CA ASP A 105 -11.98 6.42 -2.13
C ASP A 105 -10.50 6.23 -1.80
N LYS A 106 -9.69 7.25 -2.09
CA LYS A 106 -8.26 7.30 -1.75
C LYS A 106 -8.01 7.30 -0.25
N ALA A 107 -8.87 7.99 0.51
CA ALA A 107 -8.81 8.01 1.96
C ALA A 107 -9.19 6.65 2.56
N VAL A 108 -10.17 5.95 1.98
CA VAL A 108 -10.53 4.59 2.37
C VAL A 108 -9.36 3.63 2.09
N ASP A 109 -8.67 3.77 0.95
CA ASP A 109 -7.49 2.95 0.62
C ASP A 109 -6.35 3.13 1.65
N LEU A 110 -6.02 4.38 2.01
CA LEU A 110 -5.06 4.68 3.07
C LEU A 110 -5.52 4.16 4.44
N TYR A 111 -6.83 4.18 4.70
CA TYR A 111 -7.40 3.67 5.95
C TYR A 111 -7.30 2.14 6.03
N VAL A 112 -7.48 1.42 4.93
CA VAL A 112 -7.25 -0.04 4.86
C VAL A 112 -5.80 -0.36 5.22
N LEU A 113 -4.84 0.37 4.65
CA LEU A 113 -3.42 0.22 4.99
C LEU A 113 -3.14 0.49 6.46
N GLU A 114 -3.70 1.57 7.02
CA GLU A 114 -3.60 1.88 8.44
C GLU A 114 -4.10 0.73 9.32
N ARG A 115 -5.27 0.16 8.97
CA ARG A 115 -5.85 -0.97 9.71
C ARG A 115 -5.00 -2.23 9.58
N ALA A 116 -4.46 -2.51 8.41
CA ALA A 116 -3.55 -3.64 8.19
C ALA A 116 -2.30 -3.52 9.08
N LEU A 117 -1.68 -2.33 9.13
CA LEU A 117 -0.51 -2.08 9.99
C LEU A 117 -0.84 -2.23 11.49
N ILE A 118 -1.98 -1.69 11.95
CA ILE A 118 -2.41 -1.83 13.35
C ILE A 118 -2.64 -3.29 13.73
N SER A 119 -3.20 -4.09 12.82
CA SER A 119 -3.51 -5.51 13.07
C SER A 119 -2.28 -6.39 13.29
N MET A 120 -1.11 -5.95 12.84
CA MET A 120 0.15 -6.68 12.98
C MET A 120 0.82 -6.51 14.37
N HIS A 121 0.05 -6.06 15.38
CA HIS A 121 0.43 -5.88 16.78
C HIS A 121 1.71 -5.06 17.02
N SER A 122 1.54 -3.74 17.21
CA SER A 122 2.30 -2.77 18.05
C SER A 122 3.85 -2.84 18.16
N SER A 123 4.55 -3.57 17.31
CA SER A 123 6.02 -3.68 17.32
C SER A 123 6.70 -2.77 16.31
N CYS A 124 5.95 -2.19 15.37
CA CYS A 124 6.47 -1.38 14.28
C CYS A 124 6.05 0.09 14.45
N GLY A 125 6.59 0.77 15.47
CA GLY A 125 6.56 2.22 15.74
C GLY A 125 5.51 3.09 15.03
N ASP A 126 5.95 4.28 14.57
CA ASP A 126 5.09 5.25 13.87
C ASP A 126 5.16 5.09 12.35
N VAL A 127 5.05 3.84 11.88
CA VAL A 127 5.22 3.49 10.45
C VAL A 127 4.17 4.16 9.58
N MET A 128 2.92 4.23 10.07
CA MET A 128 1.85 4.89 9.33
C MET A 128 2.13 6.38 9.13
N GLU A 129 2.62 7.10 10.14
CA GLU A 129 2.94 8.52 9.93
C GLU A 129 4.16 8.72 9.02
N LYS A 130 5.15 7.82 9.04
CA LYS A 130 6.26 7.83 8.06
C LYS A 130 5.72 7.64 6.62
N ILE A 131 4.81 6.68 6.41
CA ILE A 131 4.13 6.47 5.12
C ILE A 131 3.35 7.73 4.71
N LEU A 132 2.56 8.30 5.62
CA LEU A 132 1.78 9.51 5.35
C LEU A 132 2.68 10.71 5.06
N ALA A 133 3.83 10.84 5.72
CA ALA A 133 4.79 11.90 5.46
C ALA A 133 5.36 11.79 4.04
N ALA A 134 5.71 10.58 3.58
CA ALA A 134 6.13 10.35 2.20
C ALA A 134 4.99 10.58 1.20
N TYR A 135 3.77 10.10 1.51
CA TYR A 135 2.58 10.32 0.68
C TYR A 135 2.30 11.82 0.47
N ARG A 136 2.41 12.65 1.53
CA ARG A 136 2.23 14.11 1.45
C ARG A 136 3.24 14.79 0.53
N LYS A 137 4.46 14.25 0.44
CA LYS A 137 5.50 14.74 -0.49
C LYS A 137 5.26 14.29 -1.93
N ALA A 138 4.70 13.10 -2.12
CA ALA A 138 4.54 12.47 -3.43
C ALA A 138 3.24 12.87 -4.17
N SER A 139 2.13 13.02 -3.45
CA SER A 139 0.82 13.29 -4.04
C SER A 139 0.53 14.80 -4.10
N ARG A 140 0.07 15.30 -5.24
CA ARG A 140 -0.44 16.67 -5.42
C ARG A 140 -1.80 16.88 -4.75
N GLN A 141 -2.53 15.79 -4.51
CA GLN A 141 -3.86 15.78 -3.92
C GLN A 141 -3.86 15.34 -2.45
N TRP A 142 -2.69 15.37 -1.80
CA TRP A 142 -2.53 14.87 -0.46
C TRP A 142 -3.48 15.55 0.53
N CYS A 143 -3.63 16.87 0.47
CA CYS A 143 -4.40 17.64 1.46
C CYS A 143 -5.88 17.23 1.48
N ALA A 144 -6.53 17.17 0.31
CA ALA A 144 -7.91 16.71 0.20
C ALA A 144 -8.09 15.26 0.70
N THR A 145 -7.14 14.39 0.35
CA THR A 145 -7.15 12.98 0.76
C THR A 145 -6.97 12.83 2.27
N THR A 146 -6.00 13.52 2.88
CA THR A 146 -5.73 13.42 4.33
C THR A 146 -6.84 14.04 5.17
N ASN A 147 -7.46 15.13 4.70
CA ASN A 147 -8.64 15.69 5.34
C ASN A 147 -9.80 14.69 5.35
N LYS A 148 -9.97 13.96 4.25
CA LYS A 148 -10.99 12.92 4.14
C LYS A 148 -10.65 11.68 4.97
N LEU A 149 -9.37 11.30 5.03
CA LEU A 149 -8.87 10.23 5.90
C LEU A 149 -9.20 10.49 7.37
N ALA A 150 -9.11 11.74 7.85
CA ALA A 150 -9.53 12.08 9.20
C ALA A 150 -11.03 11.80 9.45
N GLN A 151 -11.89 12.08 8.47
CA GLN A 151 -13.33 11.78 8.52
C GLN A 151 -13.61 10.27 8.45
N VAL A 152 -12.87 9.53 7.62
CA VAL A 152 -12.95 8.07 7.52
C VAL A 152 -12.55 7.43 8.85
N ARG A 153 -11.44 7.86 9.47
CA ARG A 153 -10.97 7.39 10.79
C ARG A 153 -12.04 7.55 11.87
N GLN A 154 -12.74 8.69 11.92
CA GLN A 154 -13.82 8.93 12.89
C GLN A 154 -15.00 7.98 12.69
N ARG A 155 -15.40 7.73 11.43
CA ARG A 155 -16.49 6.81 11.10
C ARG A 155 -16.14 5.35 11.38
N GLY A 156 -14.90 4.95 11.07
CA GLY A 156 -14.41 3.59 11.32
C GLY A 156 -14.36 3.24 12.80
N ARG A 157 -13.96 4.19 13.67
CA ARG A 157 -13.95 4.00 15.14
C ARG A 157 -15.34 3.74 15.72
N LYS A 158 -16.39 4.36 15.16
CA LYS A 158 -17.77 4.16 15.62
C LYS A 158 -18.29 2.76 15.33
N ARG A 159 -17.81 2.09 14.27
CA ARG A 159 -18.20 0.72 13.93
C ARG A 159 -17.59 -0.34 14.85
N THR A 160 -16.43 -0.07 15.44
CA THR A 160 -15.76 -1.01 16.37
C THR A 160 -16.39 -1.04 17.76
N MET A 161 -17.17 -0.01 18.15
CA MET A 161 -17.87 0.02 19.46
C MET A 161 -19.23 -0.70 19.46
N VAL A 162 -19.68 -1.21 18.31
CA VAL A 162 -20.91 -2.02 18.18
C VAL A 162 -20.46 -3.42 17.77
N GLY A 163 -19.94 -4.17 18.74
CA GLY A 163 -19.49 -5.55 18.60
C GLY A 163 -19.58 -6.24 19.94
#